data_AF-A0A6G2TXJ5-F1
#
_entry.id   AF-A0A6G2TXJ5-F1
#
_cell.length_a   1.000
_cell.length_b   1.000
_cell.length_c   1.000
_cell.angle_alpha   90.00
_cell.angle_beta   90.00
_cell.angle_gamma   90.00
#
_symmetry.space_group_name_H-M   'P 1'
#
loop_
_entity.id
_entity.type
_entity.pdbx_description
1 polymer ?
#
loop_
_entity_poly.entity_id
_entity_poly.type
_entity_poly.pdbx_seq_one_letter_code
_entity_poly.pdbx_strand_id
1 'polypeptide(L)'
;MDQRRPRLLLHVALPGRKEDHPLKESVERTYEYDQENRSETGPPGRLKDPGDVLGSTNAPGVVMLHGLNRQVGDATFQKIEKTFFERFRHKTASTQDYINVANEVSGRDFSAYIKSWIYGAKTPPYPTSAPAPTQTEGHKVRAVGPPSRA
;
A
#
# COMPACT_ATOMS: atom_id res chain seq x y z
N MET A 1 -40.44 28.15 1.43
CA MET A 1 -39.06 28.03 1.95
C MET A 1 -38.45 26.79 1.31
N ASP A 2 -37.53 27.06 0.38
CA ASP A 2 -37.09 26.21 -0.72
C ASP A 2 -36.10 25.12 -0.26
N GLN A 3 -36.44 23.86 -0.52
CA GLN A 3 -35.59 22.69 -0.35
C GLN A 3 -34.59 22.63 -1.51
N ARG A 4 -33.37 23.16 -1.30
CA ARG A 4 -32.24 22.88 -2.19
C ARG A 4 -31.15 22.14 -1.43
N ARG A 5 -31.28 20.81 -1.37
CA ARG A 5 -30.11 19.94 -1.18
C ARG A 5 -29.38 19.89 -2.52
N PRO A 6 -28.08 20.22 -2.61
CA PRO A 6 -27.34 20.01 -3.83
C PRO A 6 -27.22 18.49 -4.03
N ARG A 7 -27.83 18.01 -5.11
CA ARG A 7 -27.69 16.65 -5.62
C ARG A 7 -26.23 16.49 -6.06
N LEU A 8 -25.40 15.81 -5.26
CA LEU A 8 -24.06 15.41 -5.68
C LEU A 8 -24.26 14.41 -6.82
N LEU A 9 -24.26 14.91 -8.05
CA LEU A 9 -24.07 14.09 -9.23
C LEU A 9 -22.70 13.43 -9.05
N LEU A 10 -22.68 12.11 -8.87
CA LEU A 10 -21.50 11.30 -9.08
C LEU A 10 -21.06 11.50 -10.54
N HIS A 11 -20.29 12.56 -10.79
CA HIS A 11 -19.48 12.65 -12.01
C HIS A 11 -18.37 11.61 -11.84
N VAL A 12 -18.67 10.36 -12.23
CA VAL A 12 -17.66 9.59 -12.97
C VAL A 12 -17.52 10.27 -14.33
N ALA A 13 -16.95 11.47 -14.30
CA ALA A 13 -16.31 12.04 -15.45
C ALA A 13 -14.89 11.48 -15.40
N LEU A 14 -14.56 10.65 -16.38
CA LEU A 14 -13.19 10.58 -16.87
C LEU A 14 -13.08 11.66 -17.96
N PRO A 15 -12.89 12.97 -17.65
CA PRO A 15 -12.57 13.92 -18.69
C PRO A 15 -11.13 13.63 -19.12
N GLY A 16 -10.94 13.45 -20.43
CA GLY A 16 -9.69 13.20 -21.14
C GLY A 16 -8.41 13.18 -20.30
N ARG A 17 -7.79 12.00 -20.16
CA ARG A 17 -6.42 11.85 -19.65
C ARG A 17 -5.45 12.54 -20.62
N LYS A 18 -5.29 13.85 -20.42
CA LYS A 18 -4.08 14.60 -20.75
C LYS A 18 -3.44 14.90 -19.40
N GLU A 19 -2.13 14.74 -19.30
CA GLU A 19 -1.31 14.67 -18.08
C GLU A 19 -1.04 13.22 -17.61
N ASP A 20 0.02 12.64 -18.16
CA ASP A 20 0.71 11.49 -17.59
C ASP A 20 1.49 11.96 -16.35
N HIS A 21 0.81 12.06 -15.21
CA HIS A 21 1.49 12.41 -13.97
C HIS A 21 2.47 11.31 -13.56
N PRO A 22 3.71 11.66 -13.18
CA PRO A 22 4.61 10.73 -12.52
C PRO A 22 3.89 10.00 -11.37
N LEU A 23 4.17 8.70 -11.24
CA LEU A 23 3.53 7.82 -10.27
C LEU A 23 3.58 8.38 -8.84
N LYS A 24 4.68 9.05 -8.49
CA LYS A 24 4.87 9.76 -7.21
C LYS A 24 3.80 10.83 -6.97
N GLU A 25 3.56 11.71 -7.94
CA GLU A 25 2.57 12.79 -7.81
C GLU A 25 1.14 12.24 -7.67
N SER A 26 0.85 11.13 -8.37
CA SER A 26 -0.44 10.47 -8.25
C SER A 26 -0.69 9.87 -6.86
N VAL A 27 0.33 9.23 -6.27
CA VAL A 27 0.24 8.67 -4.92
C VAL A 27 0.15 9.77 -3.86
N GLU A 28 0.91 10.85 -4.00
CA GLU A 28 0.86 12.01 -3.08
C GLU A 28 -0.52 12.65 -3.08
N ARG A 29 -1.10 12.92 -4.26
CA ARG A 29 -2.47 13.44 -4.37
C ARG A 29 -3.51 12.51 -3.77
N THR A 30 -3.33 11.20 -3.92
CA THR A 30 -4.24 10.19 -3.36
C THR A 30 -4.14 10.15 -1.83
N TYR A 31 -2.93 10.34 -1.29
CA TYR A 31 -2.69 10.45 0.14
C TYR A 31 -3.33 11.70 0.74
N GLU A 32 -3.17 12.86 0.09
CA GLU A 32 -3.80 14.12 0.49
C GLU A 32 -5.33 14.00 0.49
N TYR A 33 -5.89 13.41 -0.57
CA TYR A 33 -7.32 13.15 -0.65
C TYR A 33 -7.84 12.30 0.52
N ASP A 34 -7.18 11.19 0.85
CA ASP A 34 -7.58 10.38 2.02
C ASP A 34 -7.45 11.18 3.32
N GLN A 35 -6.35 11.94 3.48
CA GLN A 35 -6.10 12.75 4.66
C GLN A 35 -7.18 13.79 4.92
N GLU A 36 -7.67 14.47 3.87
CA GLU A 36 -8.72 15.48 3.96
C GLU A 36 -10.08 14.86 4.28
N ASN A 37 -10.41 13.74 3.63
CA ASN A 37 -11.77 13.18 3.65
C ASN A 37 -12.00 12.16 4.79
N ARG A 38 -10.95 11.52 5.31
CA ARG A 38 -11.08 10.40 6.28
C ARG A 38 -11.81 10.78 7.57
N SER A 39 -11.71 12.04 8.00
CA SER A 39 -12.45 12.51 9.18
C SER A 39 -13.97 12.49 8.97
N GLU A 40 -14.43 12.65 7.73
CA GLU A 40 -15.84 12.66 7.34
C GLU A 40 -16.32 11.24 7.02
N THR A 41 -15.59 10.53 6.16
CA THR A 41 -15.99 9.22 5.59
C THR A 41 -15.70 8.04 6.53
N GLY A 42 -14.73 8.19 7.43
CA GLY A 42 -14.21 7.10 8.26
C GLY A 42 -13.22 6.20 7.52
N PRO A 43 -12.62 5.21 8.19
CA PRO A 43 -11.70 4.28 7.54
C PRO A 43 -12.42 3.26 6.64
N PRO A 44 -11.76 2.70 5.60
CA PRO A 44 -12.35 1.73 4.67
C PRO A 44 -13.00 0.52 5.34
N GLY A 45 -12.41 0.02 6.44
CA GLY A 45 -12.94 -1.11 7.20
C GLY A 45 -14.06 -0.75 8.18
N ARG A 46 -14.40 0.55 8.31
CA ARG A 46 -15.49 1.06 9.15
C ARG A 46 -15.95 2.44 8.63
N LEU A 47 -16.52 2.44 7.42
CA LEU A 47 -17.12 3.64 6.85
C LEU A 47 -18.27 4.13 7.71
N LYS A 48 -18.50 5.45 7.73
CA LYS A 48 -19.67 6.03 8.40
C LYS A 48 -20.95 5.89 7.57
N ASP A 49 -20.82 6.02 6.24
CA ASP A 49 -21.90 5.79 5.28
C ASP A 49 -21.49 4.66 4.31
N PRO A 50 -22.25 3.56 4.21
CA PRO A 50 -22.01 2.52 3.21
C PRO A 50 -22.01 3.02 1.75
N GLY A 51 -22.71 4.12 1.45
CA GLY A 51 -22.76 4.74 0.13
C GLY A 51 -21.39 5.27 -0.35
N ASP A 52 -20.47 5.52 0.56
CA ASP A 52 -19.13 6.05 0.26
C ASP A 52 -18.14 4.98 -0.22
N VAL A 53 -18.55 3.71 -0.29
CA VAL A 53 -17.65 2.58 -0.60
C VAL A 53 -16.85 2.78 -1.89
N LEU A 54 -17.44 3.40 -2.92
CA LEU A 54 -16.76 3.60 -4.21
C LEU A 54 -15.81 4.81 -4.21
N GLY A 55 -16.04 5.80 -3.35
CA GLY A 55 -15.22 7.02 -3.25
C GLY A 55 -14.10 6.93 -2.22
N SER A 56 -14.34 6.26 -1.11
CA SER A 56 -13.54 6.42 0.13
C SER A 56 -12.67 5.21 0.49
N THR A 57 -12.71 4.14 -0.32
CA THR A 57 -11.91 2.92 -0.06
C THR A 57 -10.69 2.80 -0.96
N ASN A 58 -10.78 3.29 -2.20
CA ASN A 58 -9.73 3.15 -3.21
C ASN A 58 -8.47 3.95 -2.85
N ALA A 59 -8.64 5.22 -2.46
CA ALA A 59 -7.52 6.10 -2.13
C ALA A 59 -6.62 5.56 -1.01
N PRO A 60 -7.14 5.27 0.20
CA PRO A 60 -6.32 4.67 1.26
C PRO A 60 -5.76 3.29 0.89
N GLY A 61 -6.49 2.49 0.11
CA GLY A 61 -6.02 1.19 -0.37
C GLY A 61 -4.79 1.28 -1.28
N VAL A 62 -4.82 2.19 -2.27
CA VAL A 62 -3.69 2.44 -3.18
C VAL A 62 -2.46 2.91 -2.42
N VAL A 63 -2.62 3.87 -1.50
CA VAL A 63 -1.49 4.42 -0.74
C VAL A 63 -0.90 3.39 0.21
N MET A 64 -1.74 2.56 0.86
CA MET A 64 -1.30 1.45 1.70
C MET A 64 -0.49 0.42 0.90
N LEU A 65 -0.99 -0.03 -0.25
CA LEU A 65 -0.29 -1.02 -1.06
C LEU A 65 1.03 -0.47 -1.62
N HIS A 66 1.04 0.79 -2.05
CA HIS A 66 2.26 1.45 -2.50
C HIS A 66 3.28 1.58 -1.36
N GLY A 67 2.84 1.98 -0.16
CA GLY A 67 3.70 2.05 1.01
C GLY A 67 4.21 0.68 1.48
N LEU A 68 3.42 -0.39 1.32
CA LEU A 68 3.89 -1.76 1.54
C LEU A 68 4.99 -2.09 0.53
N ASN A 69 4.77 -1.82 -0.77
CA ASN A 69 5.76 -2.06 -1.81
C ASN A 69 7.11 -1.38 -1.48
N ARG A 70 7.08 -0.10 -1.09
CA ARG A 70 8.30 0.62 -0.67
C ARG A 70 9.01 -0.03 0.51
N GLN A 71 8.26 -0.59 1.44
CA GLN A 71 8.82 -1.22 2.65
C GLN A 71 9.39 -2.62 2.39
N VAL A 72 8.87 -3.38 1.42
CA VAL A 72 9.33 -4.76 1.15
C VAL A 72 10.19 -4.89 -0.10
N GLY A 73 10.17 -3.87 -0.97
CA GLY A 73 10.78 -3.86 -2.30
C GLY A 73 9.94 -4.59 -3.36
N ASP A 74 10.12 -4.18 -4.62
CA ASP A 74 9.29 -4.63 -5.75
C ASP A 74 9.21 -6.15 -5.89
N ALA A 75 10.34 -6.86 -5.76
CA ALA A 75 10.37 -8.31 -5.91
C ALA A 75 9.56 -9.04 -4.82
N THR A 76 9.69 -8.59 -3.57
CA THR A 76 8.93 -9.17 -2.45
C THR A 76 7.45 -8.83 -2.57
N PHE A 77 7.13 -7.59 -2.95
CA PHE A 77 5.75 -7.16 -3.14
C PHE A 77 5.06 -7.95 -4.25
N GLN A 78 5.70 -8.12 -5.40
CA GLN A 78 5.17 -8.97 -6.48
C GLN A 78 4.93 -10.41 -6.02
N LYS A 79 5.82 -10.96 -5.18
CA LYS A 79 5.64 -12.30 -4.60
C LYS A 79 4.46 -12.35 -3.63
N ILE A 80 4.26 -11.31 -2.80
CA ILE A 80 3.09 -11.18 -1.91
C ILE A 80 1.80 -11.21 -2.73
N GLU A 81 1.68 -10.31 -3.72
CA GLU A 81 0.48 -10.19 -4.56
C GLU A 81 0.17 -11.49 -5.29
N LYS A 82 1.17 -12.10 -5.95
CA LYS A 82 1.00 -13.38 -6.65
C LYS A 82 0.54 -14.48 -5.69
N THR A 83 1.18 -14.59 -4.53
CA THR A 83 0.84 -15.61 -3.51
C THR A 83 -0.59 -15.42 -3.00
N PHE A 84 -1.00 -14.17 -2.76
CA PHE A 84 -2.35 -13.85 -2.32
C PHE A 84 -3.39 -14.24 -3.39
N PHE A 85 -3.20 -13.81 -4.64
CA PHE A 85 -4.13 -14.11 -5.73
C PHE A 85 -4.21 -15.61 -6.05
N GLU A 86 -3.10 -16.35 -5.96
CA GLU A 86 -3.12 -17.80 -6.18
C GLU A 86 -3.84 -18.54 -5.05
N ARG A 87 -3.59 -18.17 -3.78
CA ARG A 87 -4.15 -18.83 -2.60
C ARG A 87 -5.66 -18.63 -2.46
N PHE A 88 -6.14 -17.43 -2.80
CA PHE A 88 -7.54 -17.03 -2.66
C PHE A 88 -8.29 -17.03 -4.00
N ARG A 89 -7.73 -17.63 -5.05
CA ARG A 89 -8.45 -17.79 -6.31
C ARG A 89 -9.76 -18.55 -6.07
N HIS A 90 -10.87 -17.97 -6.53
CA HIS A 90 -12.24 -18.50 -6.34
C HIS A 90 -12.70 -18.59 -4.87
N LYS A 91 -12.09 -17.81 -3.97
CA LYS A 91 -12.45 -17.75 -2.54
C LYS A 91 -12.62 -16.30 -2.10
N THR A 92 -13.26 -16.10 -0.95
CA THR A 92 -13.23 -14.82 -0.24
C THR A 92 -11.97 -14.74 0.63
N ALA A 93 -11.45 -13.52 0.81
CA ALA A 93 -10.29 -13.25 1.65
C ALA A 93 -10.59 -12.06 2.57
N SER A 94 -10.15 -12.16 3.82
CA SER A 94 -10.22 -11.09 4.80
C SER A 94 -8.97 -10.21 4.77
N THR A 95 -9.01 -9.07 5.45
CA THR A 95 -7.80 -8.26 5.70
C THR A 95 -6.75 -9.05 6.47
N GLN A 96 -7.15 -9.94 7.39
CA GLN A 96 -6.21 -10.76 8.16
C GLN A 96 -5.51 -11.79 7.25
N ASP A 97 -6.19 -12.30 6.22
CA ASP A 97 -5.58 -13.19 5.23
C ASP A 97 -4.48 -12.51 4.43
N TYR A 98 -4.72 -11.27 3.99
CA TYR A 98 -3.70 -10.48 3.30
C TYR A 98 -2.50 -10.19 4.22
N ILE A 99 -2.76 -9.83 5.49
CA ILE A 99 -1.70 -9.65 6.51
C ILE A 99 -0.88 -10.94 6.66
N ASN A 100 -1.53 -12.10 6.74
CA ASN A 100 -0.84 -13.37 6.90
C ASN A 100 0.07 -13.67 5.70
N VAL A 101 -0.40 -13.45 4.47
CA VAL A 101 0.43 -13.63 3.25
C VAL A 101 1.59 -12.63 3.21
N ALA A 102 1.33 -11.35 3.51
CA ALA A 102 2.38 -10.33 3.54
C ALA A 102 3.47 -10.68 4.57
N ASN A 103 3.07 -11.12 5.77
CA ASN A 103 3.97 -11.50 6.84
C ASN A 103 4.78 -12.76 6.48
N GLU A 104 4.13 -13.79 5.95
CA GLU A 104 4.76 -15.05 5.53
C GLU A 104 5.81 -14.81 4.45
N VAL A 105 5.48 -14.05 3.41
CA VAL A 105 6.36 -13.85 2.25
C VAL A 105 7.51 -12.89 2.56
N SER A 106 7.28 -11.87 3.39
CA SER A 106 8.30 -10.87 3.75
C SER A 106 9.14 -11.23 4.97
N GLY A 107 8.68 -12.17 5.81
CA GLY A 107 9.31 -12.48 7.10
C GLY A 107 9.20 -11.37 8.16
N ARG A 108 8.29 -10.39 7.97
CA ARG A 108 8.11 -9.23 8.86
C ARG A 108 6.65 -9.07 9.26
N ASP A 109 6.38 -8.54 10.45
CA ASP A 109 5.00 -8.28 10.87
C ASP A 109 4.49 -6.91 10.37
N PHE A 110 3.54 -6.94 9.43
CA PHE A 110 2.84 -5.78 8.89
C PHE A 110 1.43 -5.59 9.47
N SER A 111 1.06 -6.32 10.53
CA SER A 111 -0.27 -6.23 11.14
C SER A 111 -0.63 -4.81 11.55
N ALA A 112 0.26 -4.13 12.27
CA ALA A 112 0.03 -2.76 12.73
C ALA A 112 -0.07 -1.77 11.55
N TYR A 113 0.81 -1.93 10.56
CA TYR A 113 0.81 -1.10 9.35
C TYR A 113 -0.52 -1.22 8.61
N ILE A 114 -0.91 -2.42 8.19
CA ILE A 114 -2.13 -2.64 7.40
C ILE A 114 -3.38 -2.26 8.22
N LYS A 115 -3.47 -2.63 9.50
CA LYS A 115 -4.63 -2.29 10.33
C LYS A 115 -4.78 -0.79 10.55
N SER A 116 -3.68 -0.03 10.62
CA SER A 116 -3.75 1.43 10.71
C SER A 116 -4.39 2.05 9.46
N TRP A 117 -4.09 1.52 8.28
CA TRP A 117 -4.69 1.98 7.02
C TRP A 117 -6.14 1.53 6.84
N ILE A 118 -6.50 0.32 7.27
CA ILE A 118 -7.84 -0.23 7.04
C ILE A 118 -8.84 0.20 8.12
N TYR A 119 -8.42 0.36 9.38
CA TYR A 119 -9.32 0.59 10.52
C TYR A 119 -9.01 1.85 11.33
N GLY A 120 -7.89 2.53 11.06
CA GLY A 120 -7.48 3.71 11.82
C GLY A 120 -8.35 4.94 11.52
N ALA A 121 -8.78 5.65 12.58
CA ALA A 121 -9.61 6.85 12.44
C ALA A 121 -8.91 8.03 11.75
N LYS A 122 -7.58 7.99 11.63
CA LYS A 122 -6.74 8.99 10.96
C LYS A 122 -5.89 8.30 9.91
N THR A 123 -5.62 9.00 8.81
CA THR A 123 -4.67 8.55 7.79
C THR A 123 -3.29 8.35 8.43
N PRO A 124 -2.70 7.15 8.37
CA PRO A 124 -1.36 6.91 8.89
C PRO A 124 -0.32 7.70 8.10
N PRO A 125 0.84 8.06 8.69
CA PRO A 125 1.91 8.70 7.96
C PRO A 125 2.38 7.81 6.81
N TYR A 126 2.56 8.41 5.63
CA TYR A 126 3.06 7.69 4.47
C TYR A 126 4.52 7.27 4.66
N PRO A 127 4.89 5.98 4.45
CA PRO A 127 6.26 5.53 4.63
C PRO A 127 7.18 6.12 3.55
N THR A 128 8.06 7.02 3.96
CA THR A 128 8.98 7.75 3.06
C THR A 128 10.33 7.06 2.83
N SER A 129 10.67 6.00 3.57
CA SER A 129 11.93 5.26 3.43
C SER A 129 11.71 3.77 3.10
N ALA A 130 12.53 3.25 2.17
CA ALA A 130 12.70 1.82 1.96
C ALA A 130 13.72 1.28 2.97
N PRO A 131 13.65 0.01 3.41
CA PRO A 131 14.73 -0.57 4.20
C PRO A 131 16.02 -0.59 3.36
N ALA A 132 17.16 -0.31 4.00
CA ALA A 132 18.47 -0.41 3.37
C ALA A 132 18.66 -1.84 2.80
N PRO A 133 19.27 -2.00 1.60
CA PRO A 133 19.59 -3.32 1.09
C PRO A 133 20.48 -4.03 2.11
N THR A 134 20.08 -5.23 2.52
CA THR A 134 20.92 -6.11 3.33
C THR A 134 22.25 -6.27 2.61
N GLN A 135 23.33 -5.80 3.22
CA GLN A 135 24.67 -6.07 2.73
C GLN A 135 24.85 -7.59 2.81
N THR A 136 24.75 -8.26 1.67
CA THR A 136 25.34 -9.59 1.53
C THR A 136 26.83 -9.38 1.76
N GLU A 137 27.31 -9.69 2.96
CA GLU A 137 28.74 -9.75 3.26
C GLU A 137 29.39 -10.65 2.20
N GLY A 138 30.12 -10.01 1.29
CA GLY A 138 31.02 -10.68 0.39
C GLY A 138 31.98 -11.51 1.22
N HIS A 139 31.91 -12.83 1.06
CA HIS A 139 32.97 -13.73 1.47
C HIS A 139 34.28 -13.21 0.88
N LYS A 140 35.10 -12.57 1.72
CA LYS A 140 36.47 -12.21 1.40
C LYS A 140 37.28 -13.50 1.31
N VAL A 141 37.36 -14.07 0.11
CA VAL A 141 38.40 -15.06 -0.21
C VAL A 141 39.76 -14.39 0.01
N ARG A 142 40.45 -14.80 1.08
CA ARG A 142 41.86 -14.44 1.29
C ARG A 142 42.67 -15.08 0.16
N ALA A 143 43.33 -14.25 -0.64
CA ALA A 143 44.40 -14.68 -1.52
C ALA A 143 45.53 -15.28 -0.67
N VAL A 144 45.78 -16.58 -0.87
CA VAL A 144 47.00 -17.24 -0.41
C VAL A 144 48.10 -16.85 -1.39
N GLY A 145 49.11 -16.12 -0.92
CA GLY A 145 50.29 -15.77 -1.71
C GLY A 145 51.13 -17.01 -2.03
N PRO A 146 51.91 -17.00 -3.13
CA PRO A 146 52.68 -18.17 -3.55
C PRO A 146 53.85 -18.45 -2.59
N PRO A 147 54.25 -19.73 -2.40
CA PRO A 147 55.34 -20.07 -1.50
C PRO A 147 56.70 -19.64 -2.06
N SER A 148 57.48 -18.97 -1.20
CA SER A 148 58.88 -18.65 -1.42
C SER A 148 59.72 -19.93 -1.40
N ARG A 149 60.54 -20.14 -2.43
CA ARG A 149 61.53 -21.23 -2.50
C ARG A 149 62.74 -20.86 -1.64
N ALA A 150 63.09 -21.77 -0.73
CA ALA A 150 64.45 -21.93 -0.18
C ALA A 150 64.94 -23.32 -0.57
#